data_AF-A0A1B8D2X0-F1
#
_entry.id   AF-A0A1B8D2X0-F1
#
_cell.length_a   1.000
_cell.length_b   1.000
_cell.length_c   1.000
_cell.angle_alpha   90.00
_cell.angle_beta   90.00
_cell.angle_gamma   90.00
#
_symmetry.space_group_name_H-M   'P 1'
#
loop_
_entity.id
_entity.type
_entity.pdbx_description
1 polymer ?
#
loop_
_entity_poly.entity_id
_entity_poly.type
_entity_poly.pdbx_seq_one_letter_code
_entity_poly.pdbx_strand_id
1 'polypeptide(L)'
;MDLLDEEQAYLLEHSSRNRYHKTTQLEQGQYDTVLTIWEISFRHIRKTHLHASLLQQLFAFMNPEEISEIIFSDMAKRRPWDTYGLNGELISMDPADSGLDAELMEVLMSHIKLREAIGRLLSFSLIRRKAQTKTLSIHPPVHFWASWRMESEEKSAWIARTAF
;
A
#
# COMPACT_ATOMS: atom_id res chain seq x y z
N MET A 1 -26.41 -5.69 11.05
CA MET A 1 -24.96 -5.94 10.99
C MET A 1 -24.74 -6.49 9.60
N ASP A 2 -24.13 -5.68 8.74
CA ASP A 2 -24.21 -5.84 7.28
C ASP A 2 -23.25 -6.93 6.80
N LEU A 3 -23.66 -7.72 5.81
CA LEU A 3 -22.86 -8.81 5.21
C LEU A 3 -21.52 -8.32 4.64
N LEU A 4 -21.44 -7.04 4.27
CA LEU A 4 -20.22 -6.35 3.84
C LEU A 4 -19.19 -6.18 4.97
N ASP A 5 -19.64 -5.96 6.21
CA ASP A 5 -18.74 -5.81 7.36
C ASP A 5 -18.09 -7.16 7.71
N GLU A 6 -18.83 -8.27 7.54
CA GLU A 6 -18.32 -9.63 7.77
C GLU A 6 -17.32 -10.06 6.69
N GLU A 7 -17.57 -9.75 5.41
CA GLU A 7 -16.61 -10.04 4.34
C GLU A 7 -15.33 -9.19 4.46
N GLN A 8 -15.45 -7.91 4.82
CA GLN A 8 -14.27 -7.07 5.06
C GLN A 8 -13.47 -7.56 6.28
N ALA A 9 -14.14 -7.92 7.37
CA ALA A 9 -13.48 -8.52 8.54
C ALA A 9 -12.78 -9.84 8.16
N TYR A 10 -13.42 -10.68 7.35
CA TYR A 10 -12.87 -11.96 6.88
C TYR A 10 -11.61 -11.77 6.01
N LEU A 11 -11.62 -10.83 5.06
CA LEU A 11 -10.48 -10.57 4.17
C LEU A 11 -9.29 -9.95 4.92
N LEU A 12 -9.57 -9.07 5.89
CA LEU A 12 -8.56 -8.49 6.78
C LEU A 12 -7.96 -9.55 7.71
N GLU A 13 -8.78 -10.46 8.22
CA GLU A 13 -8.36 -11.54 9.10
C GLU A 13 -7.49 -12.58 8.37
N HIS A 14 -7.82 -12.92 7.12
CA HIS A 14 -7.19 -14.04 6.41
C HIS A 14 -5.99 -13.65 5.52
N SER A 15 -5.89 -12.42 5.03
CA SER A 15 -4.78 -12.03 4.13
C SER A 15 -3.42 -11.91 4.86
N SER A 16 -3.45 -11.65 6.17
CA SER A 16 -2.25 -11.41 6.99
C SER A 16 -1.93 -12.54 7.98
N ARG A 17 -2.92 -13.27 8.52
CA ARG A 17 -2.68 -14.30 9.54
C ARG A 17 -1.96 -15.54 9.03
N ASN A 18 -2.19 -15.95 7.79
CA ASN A 18 -1.81 -17.30 7.36
C ASN A 18 -0.30 -17.54 7.11
N ARG A 19 0.54 -16.50 7.10
CA ARG A 19 2.00 -16.67 6.86
C ARG A 19 2.87 -16.55 8.10
N TYR A 20 2.43 -15.89 9.16
CA TYR A 20 3.29 -15.58 10.32
C TYR A 20 3.03 -16.44 11.56
N HIS A 21 1.88 -17.11 11.65
CA HIS A 21 1.60 -18.07 12.74
C HIS A 21 2.53 -19.28 12.77
N LYS A 22 3.26 -19.56 11.68
CA LYS A 22 4.28 -20.63 11.66
C LYS A 22 5.60 -20.23 12.34
N THR A 23 5.75 -18.97 12.76
CA THR A 23 6.97 -18.43 13.37
C THR A 23 6.79 -18.02 14.84
N THR A 24 5.63 -18.33 15.44
CA THR A 24 5.27 -17.98 16.82
C THR A 24 6.10 -18.68 17.91
N GLN A 25 7.17 -19.40 17.54
CA GLN A 25 8.10 -20.05 18.48
C GLN A 25 9.53 -19.48 18.44
N LEU A 26 9.81 -18.36 17.76
CA LEU A 26 11.16 -17.81 17.68
C LEU A 26 11.25 -16.40 18.32
N GLU A 27 11.78 -16.39 19.54
CA GLU A 27 12.36 -15.31 20.35
C GLU A 27 11.73 -13.89 20.30
N GLN A 28 10.93 -13.60 21.33
CA GLN A 28 10.15 -12.38 21.61
C GLN A 28 10.91 -11.03 21.67
N GLY A 29 12.18 -10.94 21.26
CA GLY A 29 12.96 -9.69 21.30
C GLY A 29 13.62 -9.25 19.99
N GLN A 30 13.77 -10.16 19.02
CA GLN A 30 14.57 -9.88 17.81
C GLN A 30 13.79 -9.05 16.78
N TYR A 31 12.46 -9.17 16.74
CA TYR A 31 11.63 -8.39 15.81
C TYR A 31 11.39 -6.95 16.29
N ASP A 32 11.40 -6.67 17.59
CA ASP A 32 11.13 -5.32 18.12
C ASP A 32 12.13 -4.28 17.60
N THR A 33 13.42 -4.63 17.53
CA THR A 33 14.46 -3.73 17.03
C THR A 33 14.32 -3.45 15.53
N VAL A 34 13.99 -4.48 14.74
CA VAL A 34 13.85 -4.34 13.28
C VAL A 34 12.56 -3.58 12.92
N LEU A 35 11.44 -3.88 13.60
CA LEU A 35 10.19 -3.12 13.47
C LEU A 35 10.41 -1.65 13.85
N THR A 36 11.17 -1.39 14.92
CA THR A 36 11.55 -0.03 15.34
C THR A 36 12.38 0.69 14.28
N ILE A 37 13.33 0.01 13.62
CA ILE A 37 14.14 0.61 12.55
C ILE A 37 13.27 1.03 11.35
N TRP A 38 12.33 0.18 10.92
CA TRP A 38 11.42 0.51 9.83
C TRP A 38 10.47 1.65 10.21
N GLU A 39 9.98 1.66 11.46
CA GLU A 39 9.15 2.74 11.98
C GLU A 39 9.90 4.08 12.03
N ILE A 40 11.15 4.09 12.49
CA ILE A 40 12.00 5.29 12.46
C ILE A 40 12.19 5.78 11.03
N SER A 41 12.50 4.86 10.11
CA SER A 41 12.69 5.17 8.69
C SER A 41 11.42 5.75 8.08
N PHE A 42 10.27 5.16 8.36
CA PHE A 42 8.98 5.61 7.85
C PHE A 42 8.55 6.96 8.43
N ARG A 43 8.73 7.18 9.74
CA ARG A 43 8.47 8.49 10.35
C ARG A 43 9.32 9.59 9.72
N HIS A 44 10.58 9.28 9.39
CA HIS A 44 11.44 10.20 8.66
C HIS A 44 10.89 10.48 7.25
N ILE A 45 10.54 9.45 6.48
CA ILE A 45 9.94 9.59 5.14
C ILE A 45 8.65 10.41 5.22
N ARG A 46 7.74 10.12 6.15
CA ARG A 46 6.48 10.85 6.31
C ARG A 46 6.69 12.34 6.57
N LYS A 47 7.74 12.71 7.31
CA LYS A 47 8.08 14.11 7.60
C LYS A 47 8.75 14.83 6.42
N THR A 48 9.45 14.11 5.55
CA THR A 48 10.34 14.71 4.54
C THR A 48 9.91 14.48 3.09
N HIS A 49 9.12 13.43 2.84
CA HIS A 49 8.72 12.94 1.53
C HIS A 49 7.28 12.37 1.58
N LEU A 50 6.28 13.26 1.62
CA LEU A 50 4.86 12.89 1.72
C LEU A 50 4.46 11.81 0.71
N HIS A 51 4.77 12.02 -0.57
CA HIS A 51 4.46 11.10 -1.67
C HIS A 51 5.00 9.68 -1.48
N ALA A 52 6.23 9.55 -0.98
CA ALA A 52 6.81 8.24 -0.69
C ALA A 52 6.08 7.55 0.47
N SER A 53 5.67 8.30 1.49
CA SER A 53 4.91 7.74 2.60
C SER A 53 3.51 7.25 2.20
N LEU A 54 2.81 8.00 1.35
CA LEU A 54 1.51 7.61 0.81
C LEU A 54 1.62 6.36 -0.09
N LEU A 55 2.64 6.32 -0.95
CA LEU A 55 2.89 5.16 -1.80
C LEU A 55 3.23 3.91 -0.97
N GLN A 56 3.99 4.06 0.11
CA GLN A 56 4.31 2.95 1.01
C GLN A 56 3.07 2.41 1.74
N GLN A 57 2.17 3.30 2.14
CA GLN A 57 0.89 2.93 2.75
C GLN A 57 0.02 2.15 1.76
N LEU A 58 -0.09 2.60 0.51
CA LEU A 58 -0.80 1.85 -0.54
C LEU A 58 -0.20 0.45 -0.72
N PHE A 59 1.13 0.38 -0.81
CA PHE A 59 1.88 -0.87 -0.97
C PHE A 59 1.70 -1.87 0.17
N ALA A 60 1.32 -1.42 1.38
CA ALA A 60 1.03 -2.29 2.51
C ALA A 60 -0.20 -3.20 2.31
N PHE A 61 -1.06 -2.86 1.33
CA PHE A 61 -2.29 -3.61 1.02
C PHE A 61 -2.23 -4.29 -0.37
N MET A 62 -1.12 -4.14 -1.09
CA MET A 62 -0.93 -4.77 -2.39
C MET A 62 -0.31 -6.16 -2.25
N ASN A 63 -0.35 -6.97 -3.32
CA ASN A 63 0.44 -8.19 -3.37
C ASN A 63 1.94 -7.83 -3.30
N PRO A 64 2.70 -8.27 -2.28
CA PRO A 64 4.05 -7.80 -2.04
C PRO A 64 5.13 -8.34 -3.00
N GLU A 65 4.86 -9.34 -3.84
CA GLU A 65 5.93 -9.99 -4.61
C GLU A 65 6.11 -9.45 -6.03
N GLU A 66 5.04 -8.90 -6.62
CA GLU A 66 4.95 -8.57 -8.05
C GLU A 66 4.11 -7.32 -8.32
N ILE A 67 4.39 -6.23 -7.61
CA ILE A 67 3.75 -4.94 -7.87
C ILE A 67 4.29 -4.39 -9.20
N SER A 68 3.53 -4.53 -10.28
CA SER A 68 3.94 -4.07 -11.60
C SER A 68 3.96 -2.54 -11.68
N GLU A 69 5.09 -1.95 -12.08
CA GLU A 69 5.20 -0.49 -12.26
C GLU A 69 4.34 0.00 -13.44
N ILE A 70 3.96 -0.91 -14.35
CA ILE A 70 3.17 -0.59 -15.54
C ILE A 70 1.76 -0.15 -15.15
N ILE A 71 1.17 -0.71 -14.09
CA ILE A 71 -0.20 -0.38 -13.67
C ILE A 71 -0.34 1.13 -13.42
N PHE A 72 0.67 1.74 -12.79
CA PHE A 72 0.66 3.17 -12.47
C PHE A 72 0.86 4.02 -13.73
N SER A 73 1.68 3.55 -14.66
CA SER A 73 1.88 4.22 -15.95
C SER A 73 0.61 4.20 -16.81
N ASP A 74 -0.16 3.11 -16.74
CA ASP A 74 -1.42 2.97 -17.46
C ASP A 74 -2.52 3.81 -16.82
N MET A 75 -2.61 3.83 -15.48
CA MET A 75 -3.52 4.70 -14.74
C MET A 75 -3.31 6.19 -15.08
N ALA A 76 -2.07 6.63 -15.20
CA ALA A 76 -1.76 8.02 -15.54
C ALA A 76 -2.18 8.40 -16.97
N LYS A 77 -2.25 7.44 -17.90
CA LYS A 77 -2.53 7.66 -19.33
C LYS A 77 -3.99 7.51 -19.70
N ARG A 78 -4.74 6.68 -18.98
CA ARG A 78 -6.16 6.43 -19.27
C ARG A 78 -6.99 7.44 -18.51
N ARG A 79 -7.74 8.27 -19.24
CA ARG A 79 -8.81 9.09 -18.68
C ARG A 79 -10.00 9.12 -19.66
N PRO A 80 -11.23 8.99 -19.17
CA PRO A 80 -11.61 8.60 -17.80
C PRO A 80 -11.14 7.18 -17.44
N TRP A 81 -11.26 6.78 -16.17
CA TRP A 81 -10.99 5.40 -15.75
C TRP A 81 -12.25 4.56 -15.95
N ASP A 82 -12.07 3.34 -16.44
CA ASP A 82 -13.16 2.37 -16.48
C ASP A 82 -13.17 1.59 -15.16
N THR A 83 -14.32 1.57 -14.49
CA THR A 83 -14.55 0.76 -13.29
C THR A 83 -15.87 -0.01 -13.43
N TYR A 84 -16.17 -0.89 -12.48
CA TYR A 84 -17.40 -1.67 -12.47
C TYR A 84 -18.43 -1.06 -11.52
N GLY A 85 -19.64 -0.82 -12.01
CA GLY A 85 -20.79 -0.44 -11.19
C GLY A 85 -21.27 -1.59 -10.31
N LEU A 86 -22.23 -1.31 -9.41
CA LEU A 86 -22.74 -2.28 -8.43
C LEU A 86 -23.38 -3.53 -9.05
N ASN A 87 -23.76 -3.47 -10.32
CA ASN A 87 -24.34 -4.58 -11.08
C ASN A 87 -23.35 -5.18 -12.10
N GLY A 88 -22.07 -4.80 -12.05
CA GLY A 88 -21.02 -5.28 -12.95
C GLY A 88 -20.96 -4.59 -14.31
N GLU A 89 -21.72 -3.51 -14.54
CA GLU A 89 -21.60 -2.70 -15.75
C GLU A 89 -20.28 -1.93 -15.80
N LEU A 90 -19.76 -1.69 -17.00
CA LEU A 90 -18.60 -0.81 -17.16
C LEU A 90 -19.07 0.65 -17.03
N ILE A 91 -18.58 1.36 -16.02
CA ILE A 91 -18.83 2.79 -15.83
C ILE A 91 -17.52 3.58 -16.00
N SER A 92 -17.66 4.77 -16.58
CA SER A 92 -16.59 5.76 -16.66
C SER A 92 -16.56 6.59 -15.38
N MET A 93 -15.42 6.63 -14.71
CA MET A 93 -15.18 7.37 -13.47
C MET A 93 -14.11 8.45 -13.72
N ASP A 94 -14.37 9.68 -13.27
CA ASP A 94 -13.28 10.66 -13.16
C ASP A 94 -12.37 10.22 -12.01
N PRO A 95 -11.04 10.15 -12.20
CA PRO A 95 -10.12 9.93 -11.09
C PRO A 95 -10.30 10.87 -9.88
N ALA A 96 -10.91 12.05 -10.06
CA ALA A 96 -11.29 12.94 -8.95
C ALA A 96 -12.40 12.34 -8.05
N ASP A 97 -13.23 11.45 -8.60
CA ASP A 97 -14.34 10.79 -7.91
C ASP A 97 -13.93 9.44 -7.29
N SER A 98 -12.64 9.08 -7.35
CA SER A 98 -12.17 7.76 -6.90
C SER A 98 -12.16 7.58 -5.39
N GLY A 99 -12.47 8.64 -4.63
CA GLY A 99 -12.35 8.68 -3.17
C GLY A 99 -10.90 8.59 -2.67
N LEU A 100 -9.89 8.70 -3.54
CA LEU A 100 -8.49 8.68 -3.15
C LEU A 100 -8.03 10.09 -2.80
N ASP A 101 -7.22 10.19 -1.74
CA ASP A 101 -6.52 11.41 -1.33
C ASP A 101 -5.81 12.10 -2.51
N ALA A 102 -5.94 13.42 -2.59
CA ALA A 102 -5.48 14.21 -3.74
C ALA A 102 -3.96 14.11 -3.94
N GLU A 103 -3.20 14.04 -2.86
CA GLU A 103 -1.75 13.90 -2.86
C GLU A 103 -1.34 12.49 -3.31
N LEU A 104 -2.07 11.45 -2.89
CA LEU A 104 -1.86 10.10 -3.42
C LEU A 104 -2.15 10.06 -4.92
N MET A 105 -3.25 10.66 -5.36
CA MET A 105 -3.59 10.80 -6.76
C MET A 105 -2.51 11.54 -7.54
N GLU A 106 -1.97 12.62 -7.00
CA GLU A 106 -0.91 13.38 -7.63
C GLU A 106 0.36 12.53 -7.89
N VAL A 107 0.70 11.62 -6.96
CA VAL A 107 1.81 10.67 -7.13
C VAL A 107 1.51 9.67 -8.22
N LEU A 108 0.34 9.02 -8.15
CA LEU A 108 -0.04 7.94 -9.07
C LEU A 108 -0.15 8.44 -10.51
N MET A 109 -0.50 9.71 -10.70
CA MET A 109 -0.71 10.31 -12.00
C MET A 109 0.52 11.00 -12.60
N SER A 110 1.59 11.18 -11.82
CA SER A 110 2.83 11.80 -12.30
C SER A 110 3.96 10.79 -12.34
N HIS A 111 4.39 10.43 -13.55
CA HIS A 111 5.52 9.51 -13.74
C HIS A 111 6.81 10.00 -13.05
N ILE A 112 7.00 11.31 -12.94
CA ILE A 112 8.16 11.89 -12.23
C ILE A 112 8.01 11.71 -10.72
N LYS A 113 6.87 12.10 -10.14
CA LYS A 113 6.63 11.99 -8.69
C LYS A 113 6.61 10.54 -8.22
N LEU A 114 6.01 9.64 -9.01
CA LEU A 114 6.02 8.21 -8.76
C LEU A 114 7.45 7.65 -8.72
N ARG A 115 8.27 7.97 -9.72
CA ARG A 115 9.67 7.51 -9.75
C ARG A 115 10.48 8.05 -8.58
N GLU A 116 10.27 9.30 -8.21
CA GLU A 116 10.92 9.88 -7.03
C GLU A 116 10.49 9.14 -5.75
N ALA A 117 9.19 8.95 -5.56
CA ALA A 117 8.64 8.21 -4.42
C ALA A 117 9.20 6.79 -4.32
N ILE A 118 9.21 6.04 -5.42
CA ILE A 118 9.83 4.71 -5.51
C ILE A 118 11.31 4.78 -5.15
N GLY A 119 12.05 5.77 -5.67
CA GLY A 119 13.46 5.98 -5.39
C GLY A 119 13.73 6.19 -3.88
N ARG A 120 12.89 6.96 -3.19
CA ARG A 120 12.99 7.14 -1.74
C ARG A 120 12.73 5.85 -0.98
N LEU A 121 11.69 5.09 -1.36
CA LEU A 121 11.41 3.81 -0.71
C LEU A 121 12.53 2.78 -0.91
N LEU A 122 13.18 2.79 -2.08
CA LEU A 122 14.36 1.98 -2.35
C LEU A 122 15.56 2.41 -1.49
N SER A 123 15.80 3.72 -1.31
CA SER A 123 16.94 4.19 -0.50
C SER A 123 16.84 3.80 0.99
N PHE A 124 15.62 3.65 1.50
CA PHE A 124 15.37 3.14 2.86
C PHE A 124 15.22 1.60 2.92
N SER A 125 15.43 0.91 1.80
CA SER A 125 15.27 -0.56 1.69
C SER A 125 13.88 -1.07 2.10
N LEU A 126 12.85 -0.23 2.01
CA LEU A 126 11.46 -0.60 2.32
C LEU A 126 10.83 -1.40 1.19
N ILE A 127 11.31 -1.21 -0.03
CA ILE A 127 10.95 -1.98 -1.21
C ILE A 127 12.20 -2.44 -1.95
N ARG A 128 12.04 -3.38 -2.88
CA ARG A 128 13.07 -3.81 -3.84
C ARG A 128 12.49 -3.72 -5.25
N ARG A 129 13.36 -3.53 -6.22
CA ARG A 129 13.00 -3.47 -7.64
C ARG A 129 13.64 -4.62 -8.40
N LYS A 130 12.84 -5.37 -9.16
CA LYS A 130 13.30 -6.36 -10.13
C LYS A 130 13.37 -5.69 -11.50
N ALA A 131 14.56 -5.29 -11.92
CA ALA A 131 14.75 -4.49 -13.14
C ALA A 131 14.31 -5.23 -14.41
N GLN A 132 14.49 -6.56 -14.46
CA GLN A 132 14.16 -7.40 -15.59
C GLN A 132 12.65 -7.41 -15.89
N THR A 133 11.84 -7.47 -14.83
CA THR A 133 10.38 -7.56 -14.91
C THR A 133 9.67 -6.22 -14.72
N LYS A 134 10.41 -5.16 -14.36
CA LYS A 134 9.85 -3.85 -13.95
C LYS A 134 8.78 -3.99 -12.87
N THR A 135 9.04 -4.89 -11.91
CA THR A 135 8.18 -5.12 -10.76
C THR A 135 8.87 -4.66 -9.48
N LEU A 136 8.07 -4.19 -8.54
CA LEU A 136 8.47 -3.90 -7.18
C LEU A 136 8.07 -5.08 -6.29
N SER A 137 8.84 -5.27 -5.22
CA SER A 137 8.54 -6.26 -4.20
C SER A 137 8.84 -5.70 -2.82
N ILE A 138 8.16 -6.21 -1.81
CA ILE A 138 8.29 -5.85 -0.41
C ILE A 138 8.68 -7.11 0.33
N HIS A 139 9.72 -7.01 1.16
CA HIS A 139 10.14 -8.17 1.95
C HIS A 139 9.03 -8.55 2.94
N PRO A 140 8.72 -9.85 3.16
CA PRO A 140 7.53 -10.23 3.91
C PRO A 140 7.44 -9.58 5.31
N PRO A 141 8.48 -9.61 6.17
CA PRO A 141 8.52 -8.83 7.40
C PRO A 141 8.23 -7.33 7.27
N VAL A 142 8.72 -6.67 6.22
CA VAL A 142 8.45 -5.24 5.97
C VAL A 142 7.00 -5.05 5.58
N HIS A 143 6.45 -5.94 4.75
CA HIS A 143 5.06 -5.91 4.36
C HIS A 143 4.12 -6.13 5.56
N PHE A 144 4.44 -7.11 6.41
CA PHE A 144 3.72 -7.36 7.65
C PHE A 144 3.77 -6.16 8.60
N TRP A 145 4.96 -5.58 8.82
CA TRP A 145 5.10 -4.37 9.62
C TRP A 145 4.27 -3.21 9.06
N ALA A 146 4.32 -3.01 7.74
CA ALA A 146 3.62 -1.94 7.05
C ALA A 146 2.10 -2.04 7.20
N SER A 147 1.54 -3.25 7.08
CA SER A 147 0.11 -3.46 7.29
C SER A 147 -0.24 -3.38 8.78
N TRP A 148 0.55 -4.03 9.65
CA TRP A 148 0.32 -4.05 11.10
C TRP A 148 0.34 -2.68 11.74
N ARG A 149 1.29 -1.80 11.38
CA ARG A 149 1.31 -0.42 11.92
C ARG A 149 0.06 0.36 11.54
N MET A 150 -0.53 0.02 10.39
CA MET A 150 -1.76 0.64 9.92
C MET A 150 -2.98 0.07 10.62
N GLU A 151 -2.98 -1.13 11.24
CA GLU A 151 -4.12 -1.70 12.00
C GLU A 151 -4.55 -0.93 13.27
N SER A 152 -3.87 0.18 13.62
CA SER A 152 -4.31 1.11 14.68
C SER A 152 -5.19 2.24 14.11
N GLU A 153 -5.57 3.23 14.92
CA GLU A 153 -6.38 4.43 14.55
C GLU A 153 -6.02 5.06 13.18
N GLU A 154 -4.78 4.88 12.71
CA GLU A 154 -4.33 5.24 11.36
C GLU A 154 -5.02 4.47 10.22
N LYS A 155 -5.45 3.20 10.38
CA LYS A 155 -6.26 2.48 9.36
C LYS A 155 -7.60 3.15 9.20
N SER A 156 -8.28 3.43 10.30
CA SER A 156 -9.61 4.04 10.27
C SER A 156 -9.53 5.41 9.63
N ALA A 157 -8.48 6.18 9.91
CA ALA A 157 -8.24 7.46 9.26
C ALA A 157 -7.81 7.34 7.79
N TRP A 158 -7.04 6.31 7.40
CA TRP A 158 -6.64 6.10 6.01
C TRP A 158 -7.80 5.55 5.17
N ILE A 159 -8.49 4.52 5.65
CA ILE A 159 -9.74 4.01 5.08
C ILE A 159 -10.76 5.15 4.96
N ALA A 160 -11.00 5.96 6.00
CA ALA A 160 -11.92 7.10 5.89
C ALA A 160 -11.42 8.22 4.94
N ARG A 161 -10.13 8.29 4.61
CA ARG A 161 -9.58 9.21 3.59
C ARG A 161 -9.58 8.62 2.18
N THR A 162 -9.67 7.30 2.07
CA THR A 162 -9.61 6.56 0.79
C THR A 162 -10.93 5.88 0.42
N ALA A 163 -11.90 5.86 1.33
CA ALA A 163 -13.21 5.27 1.19
C ALA A 163 -14.25 6.34 1.55
N PHE A 164 -14.82 6.93 0.50
CA PHE A 164 -15.95 7.86 0.46
C PHE A 164 -15.76 9.24 1.11
#